data_AF-A0A5K1AHC1-F1
#
_entry.id   AF-A0A5K1AHC1-F1
#
_cell.length_a   1.000
_cell.length_b   1.000
_cell.length_c   1.000
_cell.angle_alpha   90.00
_cell.angle_beta   90.00
_cell.angle_gamma   90.00
#
_symmetry.space_group_name_H-M   'P 1'
#
loop_
_entity.id
_entity.type
_entity.pdbx_description
1 polymer ?
#
loop_
_entity_poly.entity_id
_entity_poly.type
_entity_poly.pdbx_seq_one_letter_code
_entity_poly.pdbx_strand_id
1 'polypeptide(L)'
;SLAQDKCEQVKEMVVRCIGYLSCLLGCFEDVIKSNCKLYMEVGKMKCVNTAEVIMKGFWCPTCDKEAKKPKEEASKNTVLFHAAREKSVLVFDFNGLHGLILKFLLDGSSEVVQVACVEVLSRILMHVSEDWLVSTSSQWIHAIDRLLLHNKRTVRQSFCSSIHWFLDGRLSNSLFVDGAACGKTSEQMFLDKIKHAFVATEDPLIVETILQCTSRILSAVDIHGQLFFFSLVLLIDQLDNQHIAVRVTASRLIKKSCHVQFKGGIVAIFSKFTDIRDGVFEYLCTRLVTRPTMIKEFAESVLGIELVDLIQRMVPIVLPRLVISQQDNNEVVNILHELANQLNTELPLLLLEWCHKVLAYVLLQADGKELVSALQFYEMQSGSGTGEIFAAVLPALLDELVRFLGDTDSAESSR
;
A
#
# COMPACT_ATOMS: atom_id res chain seq x y z
N SER A 1 17.33 -18.45 -32.68
CA SER A 1 17.28 -19.54 -33.69
C SER A 1 16.10 -20.44 -33.37
N LEU A 2 15.51 -21.16 -34.33
CA LEU A 2 14.33 -21.99 -34.10
C LEU A 2 14.50 -23.00 -32.93
N ALA A 3 15.72 -23.48 -32.70
CA ALA A 3 16.04 -24.37 -31.58
C ALA A 3 16.03 -23.65 -30.22
N GLN A 4 16.50 -22.40 -30.18
CA GLN A 4 16.45 -21.56 -28.99
C GLN A 4 15.01 -21.18 -28.65
N ASP A 5 14.19 -20.85 -29.65
CA ASP A 5 12.78 -20.52 -29.43
C ASP A 5 11.99 -21.73 -28.89
N LYS A 6 12.26 -22.94 -29.40
CA LYS A 6 11.70 -24.18 -28.85
C LYS A 6 12.16 -24.45 -27.40
N CYS A 7 13.42 -24.15 -27.09
CA CYS A 7 13.95 -24.32 -25.73
C CYS A 7 13.26 -23.36 -24.74
N GLU A 8 13.03 -22.11 -25.11
CA GLU A 8 12.32 -21.14 -24.27
C GLU A 8 10.84 -21.52 -24.07
N GLN A 9 10.16 -22.02 -25.11
CA GLN A 9 8.80 -22.56 -24.97
C GLN A 9 8.72 -23.74 -23.99
N VAL A 10 9.72 -24.63 -24.01
CA VAL A 10 9.79 -25.74 -23.05
C VAL A 10 10.00 -25.22 -21.64
N LYS A 11 10.92 -24.27 -21.42
CA LYS A 11 11.13 -23.65 -20.10
C LYS A 11 9.86 -22.96 -19.58
N GLU A 12 9.19 -22.20 -20.43
CA GLU A 12 7.92 -21.54 -20.09
C GLU A 12 6.87 -22.58 -19.65
N MET A 13 6.72 -23.66 -20.41
CA MET A 13 5.78 -24.74 -20.07
C MET A 13 6.16 -25.42 -18.75
N VAL A 14 7.44 -25.70 -18.53
CA VAL A 14 7.94 -26.29 -17.27
C VAL A 14 7.59 -25.40 -16.07
N VAL A 15 7.81 -24.09 -16.19
CA VAL A 15 7.46 -23.11 -15.15
C VAL A 15 5.96 -23.12 -14.84
N ARG A 16 5.11 -23.09 -15.87
CA ARG A 16 3.65 -23.18 -15.71
C ARG A 16 3.25 -24.47 -15.01
N CYS A 17 3.82 -25.60 -15.40
CA CYS A 17 3.59 -26.90 -14.76
C CYS A 17 4.00 -26.89 -13.28
N ILE A 18 5.15 -26.33 -12.93
CA ILE A 18 5.60 -26.21 -11.52
C ILE A 18 4.60 -25.40 -10.70
N GLY A 19 4.05 -24.31 -11.24
CA GLY A 19 3.00 -23.53 -10.59
C GLY A 19 1.75 -24.35 -10.26
N TYR A 20 1.21 -25.07 -11.24
CA TYR A 20 0.01 -25.91 -11.03
C TYR A 20 0.27 -27.10 -10.10
N LEU A 21 1.44 -27.73 -10.21
CA LEU A 21 1.86 -28.80 -9.30
C LEU A 21 1.96 -28.29 -7.86
N SER A 22 2.48 -27.08 -7.65
CA SER A 22 2.56 -26.48 -6.30
C SER A 22 1.17 -26.33 -5.67
N CYS A 23 0.18 -25.86 -6.43
CA CYS A 23 -1.21 -25.84 -5.95
C CYS A 23 -1.75 -27.23 -5.60
N LEU A 24 -1.48 -28.25 -6.43
CA LEU A 24 -1.92 -29.62 -6.17
C LEU A 24 -1.26 -30.20 -4.92
N LEU A 25 0.03 -29.93 -4.70
CA LEU A 25 0.79 -30.43 -3.54
C LEU A 25 0.31 -29.82 -2.24
N GLY A 26 0.07 -28.50 -2.22
CA GLY A 26 -0.56 -27.84 -1.07
C GLY A 26 -1.98 -28.37 -0.79
N CYS A 27 -2.62 -29.12 -1.70
CA CYS A 27 -3.86 -29.82 -1.41
C CYS A 27 -3.69 -31.11 -0.58
N PHE A 28 -2.51 -31.72 -0.63
CA PHE A 28 -2.24 -32.98 0.07
C PHE A 28 -1.76 -32.76 1.51
N GLU A 29 -1.07 -31.64 1.80
CA GLU A 29 -0.56 -31.33 3.14
C GLU A 29 -1.62 -30.70 4.06
N ASP A 30 -2.56 -29.92 3.51
CA ASP A 30 -3.55 -29.17 4.30
C ASP A 30 -4.85 -29.97 4.50
N VAL A 31 -5.12 -30.40 5.73
CA VAL A 31 -6.17 -31.38 6.06
C VAL A 31 -7.59 -30.86 5.77
N ILE A 32 -7.80 -29.54 5.66
CA ILE A 32 -9.14 -28.97 5.89
C ILE A 32 -9.83 -28.33 4.66
N LYS A 33 -9.18 -27.78 3.61
CA LYS A 33 -9.94 -26.92 2.64
C LYS A 33 -9.52 -26.84 1.16
N SER A 34 -8.44 -27.46 0.70
CA SER A 34 -7.91 -27.23 -0.65
C SER A 34 -8.40 -28.29 -1.66
N ASN A 35 -9.56 -28.05 -2.29
CA ASN A 35 -10.05 -28.82 -3.42
C ASN A 35 -9.76 -28.07 -4.73
N CYS A 36 -8.52 -28.16 -5.24
CA CYS A 36 -8.25 -27.72 -6.61
C CYS A 36 -9.22 -28.42 -7.59
N LYS A 37 -9.69 -27.68 -8.58
CA LYS A 37 -10.71 -28.12 -9.54
C LYS A 37 -10.14 -28.02 -10.95
N LEU A 38 -10.48 -28.99 -11.79
CA LEU A 38 -10.26 -28.91 -13.23
C LEU A 38 -11.61 -28.91 -13.94
N TYR A 39 -11.92 -27.83 -14.63
CA TYR A 39 -13.11 -27.67 -15.46
C TYR A 39 -12.81 -28.01 -16.92
N MET A 40 -13.61 -28.89 -17.53
CA MET A 40 -13.42 -29.32 -18.92
C MET A 40 -14.72 -29.35 -19.71
N GLU A 41 -14.72 -28.82 -20.94
CA GLU A 41 -15.85 -28.93 -21.87
C GLU A 41 -15.92 -30.33 -22.53
N VAL A 42 -17.03 -31.04 -22.31
CA VAL A 42 -17.31 -32.43 -22.78
C VAL A 42 -17.22 -32.58 -24.31
N GLY A 43 -17.45 -31.51 -25.07
CA GLY A 43 -17.39 -31.54 -26.54
C GLY A 43 -16.00 -31.48 -27.17
N LYS A 44 -14.96 -31.14 -26.39
CA LYS A 44 -13.58 -30.93 -26.88
C LYS A 44 -12.60 -32.04 -26.48
N MET A 45 -13.09 -33.08 -25.81
CA MET A 45 -12.27 -34.12 -25.17
C MET A 45 -11.38 -34.92 -26.14
N LYS A 46 -11.65 -34.88 -27.46
CA LYS A 46 -10.89 -35.63 -28.48
C LYS A 46 -9.83 -34.82 -29.23
N CYS A 47 -9.74 -33.48 -29.07
CA CYS A 47 -8.87 -32.64 -29.93
C CYS A 47 -8.07 -31.53 -29.23
N VAL A 48 -8.01 -31.48 -27.89
CA VAL A 48 -7.30 -30.39 -27.18
C VAL A 48 -6.05 -30.92 -26.49
N ASN A 49 -4.94 -30.18 -26.63
CA ASN A 49 -3.69 -30.46 -25.94
C ASN A 49 -3.89 -30.42 -24.41
N THR A 50 -3.43 -31.45 -23.68
CA THR A 50 -3.53 -31.56 -22.21
C THR A 50 -3.04 -30.29 -21.50
N ALA A 51 -1.97 -29.66 -22.00
CA ALA A 51 -1.46 -28.42 -21.43
C ALA A 51 -2.48 -27.26 -21.55
N GLU A 52 -3.18 -27.16 -22.67
CA GLU A 52 -4.20 -26.13 -22.89
C GLU A 52 -5.43 -26.35 -22.00
N VAL A 53 -5.80 -27.60 -21.77
CA VAL A 53 -6.88 -27.98 -20.84
C VAL A 53 -6.53 -27.55 -19.41
N ILE A 54 -5.32 -27.86 -18.93
CA ILE A 54 -4.89 -27.49 -17.58
C ILE A 54 -4.83 -25.97 -17.44
N MET A 55 -4.23 -25.27 -18.41
CA MET A 55 -4.08 -23.81 -18.33
C MET A 55 -5.41 -23.06 -18.30
N LYS A 56 -6.44 -23.56 -19.00
CA LYS A 56 -7.76 -22.91 -19.07
C LYS A 56 -8.74 -23.40 -18.00
N GLY A 57 -8.59 -24.64 -17.56
CA GLY A 57 -9.57 -25.32 -16.70
C GLY A 57 -9.17 -25.41 -15.23
N PHE A 58 -7.88 -25.26 -14.90
CA PHE A 58 -7.42 -25.44 -13.52
C PHE A 58 -7.79 -24.23 -12.65
N TRP A 59 -8.29 -24.51 -11.44
CA TRP A 59 -8.66 -23.51 -10.45
C TRP A 59 -8.24 -23.96 -9.06
N CYS A 60 -7.45 -23.12 -8.38
CA CYS A 60 -7.04 -23.29 -7.00
C CYS A 60 -7.83 -22.32 -6.08
N PRO A 61 -8.46 -22.81 -5.01
CA PRO A 61 -9.22 -21.95 -4.09
C PRO A 61 -8.35 -20.92 -3.36
N THR A 62 -7.04 -21.15 -3.24
CA THR A 62 -6.10 -20.21 -2.61
C THR A 62 -5.63 -19.15 -3.60
N CYS A 63 -5.23 -19.56 -4.80
CA CYS A 63 -4.56 -18.70 -5.78
C CYS A 63 -5.51 -18.00 -6.76
N ASP A 64 -6.71 -18.54 -6.98
CA ASP A 64 -7.65 -18.07 -8.00
C ASP A 64 -8.92 -17.44 -7.39
N LYS A 65 -8.81 -16.87 -6.17
CA LYS A 65 -9.94 -16.25 -5.43
C LYS A 65 -10.57 -15.06 -6.16
N GLU A 66 -9.73 -14.22 -6.77
CA GLU A 66 -10.17 -13.01 -7.48
C GLU A 66 -10.59 -13.30 -8.93
N ALA A 67 -10.18 -14.45 -9.47
CA ALA A 67 -10.63 -14.86 -10.79
C ALA A 67 -12.12 -15.16 -10.73
N LYS A 68 -12.90 -14.59 -11.66
CA LYS A 68 -14.28 -15.04 -11.87
C LYS A 68 -14.21 -16.55 -12.03
N LYS A 69 -14.83 -17.31 -11.11
CA LYS A 69 -15.00 -18.75 -11.29
C LYS A 69 -15.45 -18.95 -12.72
N PRO A 70 -14.86 -19.90 -13.49
CA PRO A 70 -15.42 -20.30 -14.76
C PRO A 70 -16.90 -20.55 -14.48
N LYS A 71 -17.77 -19.69 -15.01
CA LYS A 71 -19.15 -19.55 -14.51
C LYS A 71 -19.76 -20.94 -14.35
N GLU A 72 -20.42 -21.21 -13.23
CA GLU A 72 -21.37 -22.33 -13.13
C GLU A 72 -22.48 -22.22 -14.20
N GLU A 73 -22.59 -21.08 -14.89
CA GLU A 73 -23.45 -20.84 -16.05
C GLU A 73 -22.86 -21.32 -17.41
N ALA A 74 -21.64 -21.84 -17.47
CA ALA A 74 -21.05 -22.37 -18.71
C ALA A 74 -21.40 -23.86 -18.92
N SER A 75 -22.61 -24.07 -19.44
CA SER A 75 -23.10 -25.28 -20.12
C SER A 75 -23.33 -26.55 -19.29
N LYS A 76 -24.38 -27.29 -19.64
CA LYS A 76 -24.67 -28.68 -19.21
C LYS A 76 -23.57 -29.69 -19.60
N ASN A 77 -22.45 -29.22 -20.16
CA ASN A 77 -21.39 -30.00 -20.77
C ASN A 77 -20.02 -29.74 -20.12
N THR A 78 -19.96 -29.31 -18.85
CA THR A 78 -18.68 -29.16 -18.13
C THR A 78 -18.49 -30.28 -17.11
N VAL A 79 -17.40 -31.05 -17.23
CA VAL A 79 -17.03 -32.07 -16.23
C VAL A 79 -16.09 -31.43 -15.21
N LEU A 80 -16.42 -31.64 -13.94
CA LEU A 80 -15.61 -31.23 -12.80
C LEU A 80 -14.82 -32.42 -12.28
N PHE A 81 -13.49 -32.33 -12.35
CA PHE A 81 -12.62 -33.29 -11.67
C PHE A 81 -12.16 -32.74 -10.33
N HIS A 82 -12.32 -33.57 -9.30
CA HIS A 82 -11.70 -33.39 -8.01
C HIS A 82 -10.41 -34.20 -7.97
N ALA A 83 -9.30 -33.60 -7.54
CA ALA A 83 -8.12 -34.37 -7.21
C ALA A 83 -8.48 -35.32 -6.04
N ALA A 84 -8.57 -36.62 -6.32
CA ALA A 84 -8.88 -37.62 -5.31
C ALA A 84 -7.71 -37.72 -4.32
N ARG A 85 -8.01 -37.75 -3.02
CA ARG A 85 -7.05 -38.06 -1.95
C ARG A 85 -6.72 -39.54 -1.98
N GLU A 86 -5.86 -39.97 -2.90
CA GLU A 86 -5.13 -41.21 -2.69
C GLU A 86 -3.91 -40.91 -1.83
N LYS A 87 -3.79 -41.61 -0.68
CA LYS A 87 -2.60 -41.59 0.19
C LYS A 87 -1.40 -42.28 -0.48
N SER A 88 -1.18 -42.05 -1.78
CA SER A 88 0.09 -42.37 -2.40
C SER A 88 1.04 -41.24 -2.06
N VAL A 89 1.94 -41.49 -1.10
CA VAL A 89 3.00 -40.57 -0.73
C VAL A 89 3.92 -40.40 -1.93
N LEU A 90 3.65 -39.40 -2.77
CA LEU A 90 4.62 -38.91 -3.74
C LEU A 90 5.72 -38.21 -2.94
N VAL A 91 6.71 -38.98 -2.46
CA VAL A 91 7.96 -38.45 -1.90
C VAL A 91 8.79 -37.94 -3.07
N PHE A 92 8.39 -36.82 -3.65
CA PHE A 92 9.18 -36.12 -4.64
C PHE A 92 9.69 -34.84 -3.99
N ASP A 93 11.00 -34.61 -4.05
CA ASP A 93 11.61 -33.39 -3.51
C ASP A 93 11.31 -32.21 -4.44
N PHE A 94 10.22 -31.50 -4.14
CA PHE A 94 9.79 -30.34 -4.90
C PHE A 94 10.69 -29.12 -4.71
N ASN A 95 11.55 -29.11 -3.68
CA ASN A 95 12.46 -28.00 -3.42
C ASN A 95 13.42 -27.79 -4.59
N GLY A 96 13.88 -28.88 -5.22
CA GLY A 96 14.71 -28.82 -6.43
C GLY A 96 13.99 -28.17 -7.62
N LEU A 97 12.68 -28.40 -7.76
CA LEU A 97 11.86 -27.78 -8.81
C LEU A 97 11.58 -26.31 -8.51
N HIS A 98 11.31 -25.95 -7.25
CA HIS A 98 11.14 -24.56 -6.85
C HIS A 98 12.43 -23.75 -6.99
N GLY A 99 13.60 -24.37 -6.74
CA GLY A 99 14.91 -23.78 -7.00
C GLY A 99 15.13 -23.41 -8.48
N LEU A 100 14.55 -24.15 -9.43
CA LEU A 100 14.59 -23.79 -10.85
C LEU A 100 13.87 -22.48 -11.15
N ILE A 101 12.84 -22.13 -10.38
CA ILE A 101 12.08 -20.87 -10.57
C ILE A 101 12.95 -19.69 -10.19
N LEU A 102 13.60 -19.75 -9.03
CA LEU A 102 14.57 -18.73 -8.60
C LEU A 102 15.71 -18.60 -9.62
N LYS A 103 16.21 -19.73 -10.12
CA LYS A 103 17.22 -19.75 -11.19
C LYS A 103 16.73 -19.04 -12.45
N PHE A 104 15.55 -19.36 -12.95
CA PHE A 104 15.02 -18.75 -14.18
C PHE A 104 14.72 -17.26 -14.01
N LEU A 105 14.26 -16.83 -12.83
CA LEU A 105 14.05 -15.43 -12.49
C LEU A 105 15.37 -14.65 -12.45
N LEU A 106 16.41 -15.21 -11.83
CA LEU A 106 17.64 -14.50 -11.51
C LEU A 106 18.74 -14.62 -12.59
N ASP A 107 18.84 -15.73 -13.30
CA ASP A 107 19.97 -16.04 -14.21
C ASP A 107 19.79 -15.53 -15.66
N GLY A 108 19.02 -14.45 -15.87
CA GLY A 108 18.92 -13.80 -17.18
C GLY A 108 18.26 -14.65 -18.26
N SER A 109 17.27 -15.48 -17.89
CA SER A 109 16.43 -16.20 -18.85
C SER A 109 15.69 -15.24 -19.80
N SER A 110 15.07 -15.76 -20.86
CA SER A 110 14.29 -14.90 -21.75
C SER A 110 13.14 -14.20 -21.01
N GLU A 111 12.73 -13.06 -21.55
CA GLU A 111 11.63 -12.25 -21.02
C GLU A 111 10.34 -13.07 -20.85
N VAL A 112 10.04 -13.97 -21.79
CA VAL A 112 8.86 -14.84 -21.76
C VAL A 112 8.92 -15.81 -20.57
N VAL A 113 10.08 -16.43 -20.33
CA VAL A 113 10.26 -17.35 -19.20
C VAL A 113 10.20 -16.61 -17.87
N GLN A 114 10.83 -15.43 -17.76
CA GLN A 114 10.76 -14.61 -16.55
C GLN A 114 9.34 -14.16 -16.23
N VAL A 115 8.58 -13.72 -17.24
CA VAL A 115 7.15 -13.38 -17.07
C VAL A 115 6.37 -14.59 -16.57
N ALA A 116 6.54 -15.76 -17.19
CA ALA A 116 5.89 -16.98 -16.74
C ALA A 116 6.26 -17.35 -15.29
N CYS A 117 7.52 -17.17 -14.89
CA CYS A 117 7.95 -17.38 -13.51
C CYS A 117 7.19 -16.47 -12.55
N VAL A 118 7.10 -15.18 -12.89
CA VAL A 118 6.38 -14.18 -12.08
C VAL A 118 4.88 -14.48 -11.99
N GLU A 119 4.26 -14.97 -13.07
CA GLU A 119 2.84 -15.35 -13.12
C GLU A 119 2.51 -16.53 -12.17
N VAL A 120 3.46 -17.45 -11.97
CA VAL A 120 3.27 -18.61 -11.09
C VAL A 120 3.81 -18.41 -9.67
N LEU A 121 4.43 -17.27 -9.36
CA LEU A 121 5.03 -17.00 -8.04
C LEU A 121 4.06 -17.24 -6.90
N SER A 122 2.84 -16.69 -7.00
CA SER A 122 1.84 -16.84 -5.95
C SER A 122 1.43 -18.30 -5.76
N ARG A 123 1.32 -19.07 -6.85
CA ARG A 123 1.00 -20.51 -6.80
C ARG A 123 2.07 -21.33 -6.10
N ILE A 124 3.32 -20.90 -6.18
CA ILE A 124 4.43 -21.55 -5.50
C ILE A 124 4.44 -21.10 -4.04
N LEU A 125 4.61 -19.80 -3.79
CA LEU A 125 4.81 -19.22 -2.47
C LEU A 125 3.65 -19.58 -1.51
N MET A 126 2.40 -19.52 -1.98
CA MET A 126 1.24 -19.82 -1.14
C MET A 126 1.13 -21.30 -0.72
N HIS A 127 1.85 -22.21 -1.37
CA HIS A 127 1.69 -23.65 -1.19
C HIS A 127 2.97 -24.41 -0.80
N VAL A 128 4.15 -23.80 -0.88
CA VAL A 128 5.39 -24.35 -0.31
C VAL A 128 5.33 -24.39 1.21
N SER A 129 6.14 -25.24 1.85
CA SER A 129 6.24 -25.31 3.32
C SER A 129 6.86 -24.03 3.92
N GLU A 130 6.60 -23.78 5.20
CA GLU A 130 7.14 -22.61 5.91
C GLU A 130 8.67 -22.69 6.05
N ASP A 131 9.22 -23.86 6.37
CA ASP A 131 10.66 -24.10 6.45
C ASP A 131 11.39 -23.75 5.14
N TRP A 132 10.75 -24.05 4.01
CA TRP A 132 11.30 -23.72 2.70
C TRP A 132 11.28 -22.21 2.42
N LEU A 133 10.18 -21.51 2.78
CA LEU A 133 10.10 -20.05 2.64
C LEU A 133 11.17 -19.35 3.48
N VAL A 134 11.35 -19.78 4.74
CA VAL A 134 12.36 -19.19 5.64
C VAL A 134 13.77 -19.45 5.12
N SER A 135 14.08 -20.68 4.70
CA SER A 135 15.41 -21.03 4.18
C SER A 135 15.75 -20.37 2.84
N THR A 136 14.75 -19.97 2.05
CA THR A 136 14.93 -19.27 0.77
C THR A 136 14.58 -17.78 0.80
N SER A 137 14.24 -17.23 1.98
CA SER A 137 13.79 -15.85 2.18
C SER A 137 14.71 -14.81 1.54
N SER A 138 16.02 -14.90 1.74
CA SER A 138 17.02 -13.97 1.19
C SER A 138 17.01 -13.93 -0.35
N GLN A 139 16.79 -15.09 -1.00
CA GLN A 139 16.73 -15.18 -2.46
C GLN A 139 15.44 -14.55 -2.99
N TRP A 140 14.33 -14.74 -2.28
CA TRP A 140 13.05 -14.12 -2.60
C TRP A 140 13.07 -12.60 -2.42
N ILE A 141 13.64 -12.12 -1.32
CA ILE A 141 13.83 -10.68 -1.09
C ILE A 141 14.68 -10.07 -2.20
N HIS A 142 15.80 -10.71 -2.56
CA HIS A 142 16.63 -10.27 -3.67
C HIS A 142 15.89 -10.31 -5.02
N ALA A 143 15.01 -11.29 -5.24
CA ALA A 143 14.16 -11.35 -6.42
C ALA A 143 13.16 -10.19 -6.45
N ILE A 144 12.55 -9.81 -5.32
CA ILE A 144 11.66 -8.64 -5.23
C ILE A 144 12.42 -7.36 -5.62
N ASP A 145 13.61 -7.14 -5.04
CA ASP A 145 14.45 -5.98 -5.35
C ASP A 145 14.75 -5.90 -6.85
N ARG A 146 15.11 -7.02 -7.48
CA ARG A 146 15.39 -7.09 -8.92
C ARG A 146 14.16 -6.95 -9.80
N LEU A 147 13.01 -7.48 -9.38
CA LEU A 147 11.77 -7.43 -10.17
C LEU A 147 11.17 -6.03 -10.19
N LEU A 148 11.28 -5.27 -9.09
CA LEU A 148 10.87 -3.86 -9.04
C LEU A 148 11.69 -2.99 -10.01
N LEU A 149 12.99 -3.26 -10.13
CA LEU A 149 13.94 -2.49 -10.93
C LEU A 149 14.31 -3.17 -12.27
N HIS A 150 13.56 -4.19 -12.67
CA HIS A 150 13.92 -4.99 -13.84
C HIS A 150 13.91 -4.13 -15.12
N ASN A 151 14.86 -4.30 -16.04
CA ASN A 151 14.93 -3.46 -17.25
C ASN A 151 13.74 -3.67 -18.21
N LYS A 152 13.19 -4.88 -18.28
CA LYS A 152 12.01 -5.22 -19.11
C LYS A 152 10.70 -4.80 -18.44
N ARG A 153 9.95 -3.90 -19.09
CA ARG A 153 8.65 -3.42 -18.62
C ARG A 153 7.62 -4.53 -18.42
N THR A 154 7.57 -5.51 -19.31
CA THR A 154 6.66 -6.66 -19.26
C THR A 154 6.84 -7.49 -17.99
N VAL A 155 8.10 -7.77 -17.61
CA VAL A 155 8.44 -8.44 -16.36
C VAL A 155 7.99 -7.62 -15.15
N ARG A 156 8.29 -6.30 -15.13
CA ARG A 156 7.82 -5.40 -14.05
C ARG A 156 6.30 -5.36 -13.95
N GLN A 157 5.59 -5.31 -15.07
CA GLN A 157 4.12 -5.30 -15.12
C GLN A 157 3.50 -6.63 -14.66
N SER A 158 4.12 -7.76 -15.01
CA SER A 158 3.76 -9.07 -14.47
C SER A 158 3.91 -9.06 -12.95
N PHE A 159 5.05 -8.57 -12.45
CA PHE A 159 5.33 -8.56 -11.01
C PHE A 159 4.39 -7.66 -10.24
N CYS A 160 4.13 -6.48 -10.78
CA CYS A 160 3.09 -5.58 -10.29
C CYS A 160 1.76 -6.31 -10.13
N SER A 161 1.41 -7.22 -11.04
CA SER A 161 0.16 -7.98 -10.94
C SER A 161 0.12 -8.99 -9.79
N SER A 162 1.27 -9.49 -9.39
CA SER A 162 1.42 -10.45 -8.30
C SER A 162 1.80 -9.81 -6.95
N ILE A 163 1.97 -8.49 -6.89
CA ILE A 163 2.56 -7.84 -5.70
C ILE A 163 1.71 -7.98 -4.43
N HIS A 164 0.38 -8.01 -4.57
CA HIS A 164 -0.54 -8.11 -3.44
C HIS A 164 -0.41 -9.43 -2.68
N TRP A 165 0.13 -10.49 -3.29
CA TRP A 165 0.34 -11.76 -2.61
C TRP A 165 1.34 -11.66 -1.45
N PHE A 166 2.28 -10.72 -1.51
CA PHE A 166 3.23 -10.49 -0.42
C PHE A 166 2.59 -9.81 0.80
N LEU A 167 1.31 -9.40 0.70
CA LEU A 167 0.52 -8.89 1.82
C LEU A 167 -0.11 -10.01 2.66
N ASP A 168 -0.08 -11.27 2.18
CA ASP A 168 -0.55 -12.40 2.96
C ASP A 168 0.30 -12.58 4.22
N GLY A 169 -0.34 -12.69 5.38
CA GLY A 169 0.35 -12.74 6.67
C GLY A 169 1.35 -13.89 6.79
N ARG A 170 1.08 -15.04 6.17
CA ARG A 170 2.03 -16.16 6.16
C ARG A 170 3.27 -15.80 5.33
N LEU A 171 3.06 -15.33 4.10
CA LEU A 171 4.19 -14.96 3.22
C LEU A 171 5.01 -13.81 3.78
N SER A 172 4.33 -12.76 4.22
CA SER A 172 4.97 -11.58 4.79
C SER A 172 5.82 -11.96 6.01
N ASN A 173 5.26 -12.74 6.94
CA ASN A 173 5.99 -13.14 8.14
C ASN A 173 7.13 -14.10 7.86
N SER A 174 7.00 -15.06 6.93
CA SER A 174 8.08 -16.01 6.63
C SER A 174 9.21 -15.39 5.78
N LEU A 175 8.89 -14.44 4.89
CA LEU A 175 9.90 -13.79 4.04
C LEU A 175 10.60 -12.64 4.76
N PHE A 176 9.88 -11.87 5.56
CA PHE A 176 10.40 -10.72 6.29
C PHE A 176 10.52 -11.01 7.79
N VAL A 177 11.11 -12.17 8.13
CA VAL A 177 11.51 -12.49 9.50
C VAL A 177 12.73 -11.65 9.83
N ASP A 178 12.65 -10.81 10.87
CA ASP A 178 13.84 -10.21 11.47
C ASP A 178 14.13 -10.84 12.83
N GLY A 179 15.40 -11.21 13.04
CA GLY A 179 15.85 -11.77 14.30
C GLY A 179 15.96 -10.65 15.34
N ALA A 180 14.90 -10.40 16.12
CA ALA A 180 14.83 -9.56 17.32
C ALA A 180 15.42 -8.11 17.29
N ALA A 181 16.08 -7.67 16.23
CA ALA A 181 16.99 -6.52 16.27
C ALA A 181 16.44 -5.24 15.61
N CYS A 182 15.50 -5.33 14.66
CA CYS A 182 15.06 -4.14 13.89
C CYS A 182 13.77 -3.48 14.41
N GLY A 183 12.98 -4.16 15.25
CA GLY A 183 11.72 -3.63 15.79
C GLY A 183 10.63 -3.29 14.75
N LYS A 184 10.89 -3.52 13.46
CA LYS A 184 9.97 -3.30 12.35
C LYS A 184 9.04 -4.48 12.16
N THR A 185 7.82 -4.20 11.69
CA THR A 185 6.89 -5.25 11.26
C THR A 185 7.29 -5.79 9.88
N SER A 186 6.87 -7.01 9.56
CA SER A 186 7.06 -7.61 8.23
C SER A 186 6.49 -6.75 7.10
N GLU A 187 5.33 -6.12 7.35
CA GLU A 187 4.71 -5.13 6.46
C GLU A 187 5.60 -3.90 6.21
N GLN A 188 6.24 -3.35 7.25
CA GLN A 188 7.16 -2.23 7.12
C GLN A 188 8.41 -2.62 6.33
N MET A 189 8.96 -3.82 6.58
CA MET A 189 10.10 -4.34 5.82
C MET A 189 9.76 -4.55 4.34
N PHE A 190 8.56 -5.02 4.03
CA PHE A 190 8.09 -5.13 2.65
C PHE A 190 7.96 -3.75 2.00
N LEU A 191 7.36 -2.78 2.70
CA LEU A 191 7.20 -1.44 2.17
C LEU A 191 8.55 -0.72 1.96
N ASP A 192 9.53 -0.98 2.82
CA ASP A 192 10.91 -0.48 2.65
C ASP A 192 11.50 -0.94 1.31
N LYS A 193 11.13 -2.11 0.78
CA LYS A 193 11.56 -2.55 -0.56
C LYS A 193 11.02 -1.64 -1.66
N ILE A 194 9.76 -1.22 -1.55
CA ILE A 194 9.15 -0.27 -2.48
C ILE A 194 9.81 1.11 -2.37
N LYS A 195 10.05 1.58 -1.13
CA LYS A 195 10.72 2.85 -0.87
C LYS A 195 12.14 2.86 -1.42
N HIS A 196 12.92 1.81 -1.20
CA HIS A 196 14.27 1.67 -1.76
C HIS A 196 14.25 1.64 -3.28
N ALA A 197 13.26 0.99 -3.90
CA ALA A 197 13.12 0.99 -5.35
C ALA A 197 12.89 2.41 -5.91
N PHE A 198 12.07 3.26 -5.26
CA PHE A 198 11.92 4.67 -5.66
C PHE A 198 13.23 5.45 -5.60
N VAL A 199 14.06 5.21 -4.58
CA VAL A 199 15.36 5.89 -4.42
C VAL A 199 16.41 5.38 -5.41
N ALA A 200 16.32 4.11 -5.81
CA ALA A 200 17.33 3.46 -6.64
C ALA A 200 17.24 3.77 -8.14
N THR A 201 16.22 4.49 -8.61
CA THR A 201 16.05 4.78 -10.04
C THR A 201 15.57 6.21 -10.31
N GLU A 202 16.14 6.82 -11.34
CA GLU A 202 15.65 8.07 -11.93
C GLU A 202 14.91 7.83 -13.26
N ASP A 203 14.91 6.61 -13.80
CA ASP A 203 14.19 6.27 -15.04
C ASP A 203 12.66 6.38 -14.83
N PRO A 204 11.98 7.33 -15.51
CA PRO A 204 10.55 7.54 -15.34
C PRO A 204 9.72 6.30 -15.70
N LEU A 205 10.16 5.45 -16.62
CA LEU A 205 9.44 4.24 -17.00
C LEU A 205 9.50 3.15 -15.92
N ILE A 206 10.57 3.13 -15.11
CA ILE A 206 10.67 2.25 -13.95
C ILE A 206 9.85 2.84 -12.79
N VAL A 207 9.97 4.14 -12.53
CA VAL A 207 9.18 4.84 -11.50
C VAL A 207 7.67 4.67 -11.74
N GLU A 208 7.20 4.78 -12.98
CA GLU A 208 5.79 4.52 -13.33
C GLU A 208 5.31 3.12 -12.96
N THR A 209 6.16 2.10 -13.12
CA THR A 209 5.82 0.73 -12.71
C THR A 209 5.87 0.53 -11.20
N ILE A 210 6.78 1.21 -10.49
CA ILE A 210 6.80 1.19 -9.02
C ILE A 210 5.54 1.89 -8.48
N LEU A 211 5.15 3.04 -9.04
CA LEU A 211 3.87 3.69 -8.73
C LEU A 211 2.68 2.75 -8.92
N GLN A 212 2.66 1.97 -10.00
CA GLN A 212 1.62 0.95 -10.23
C GLN A 212 1.64 -0.13 -9.14
N CYS A 213 2.81 -0.64 -8.76
CA CYS A 213 2.98 -1.56 -7.64
C CYS A 213 2.42 -0.98 -6.33
N THR A 214 2.85 0.22 -5.95
CA THR A 214 2.36 0.92 -4.74
C THR A 214 0.85 1.13 -4.77
N SER A 215 0.29 1.51 -5.93
CA SER A 215 -1.15 1.71 -6.08
C SER A 215 -1.96 0.43 -5.91
N ARG A 216 -1.40 -0.73 -6.28
CA ARG A 216 -2.04 -2.03 -6.08
C ARG A 216 -1.98 -2.47 -4.62
N ILE A 217 -0.86 -2.19 -3.92
CA ILE A 217 -0.78 -2.39 -2.47
C ILE A 217 -1.86 -1.55 -1.79
N LEU A 218 -1.92 -0.24 -2.10
CA LEU A 218 -2.93 0.67 -1.57
C LEU A 218 -4.37 0.19 -1.80
N SER A 219 -4.64 -0.46 -2.93
CA SER A 219 -5.97 -1.02 -3.27
C SER A 219 -6.27 -2.39 -2.66
N ALA A 220 -5.28 -3.11 -2.14
CA ALA A 220 -5.44 -4.47 -1.62
C ALA A 220 -5.46 -4.54 -0.09
N VAL A 221 -4.92 -3.54 0.60
CA VAL A 221 -4.84 -3.49 2.07
C VAL A 221 -6.12 -2.93 2.70
N ASP A 222 -6.31 -3.21 3.99
CA ASP A 222 -7.37 -2.55 4.79
C ASP A 222 -7.09 -1.04 4.89
N ILE A 223 -8.13 -0.22 4.73
CA ILE A 223 -8.07 1.24 4.88
C ILE A 223 -7.61 1.67 6.27
N HIS A 224 -7.88 0.87 7.31
CA HIS A 224 -7.41 1.11 8.67
C HIS A 224 -5.97 0.63 8.92
N GLY A 225 -5.38 -0.11 7.96
CA GLY A 225 -4.03 -0.64 8.08
C GLY A 225 -2.95 0.42 7.84
N GLN A 226 -1.82 0.31 8.52
CA GLN A 226 -0.69 1.21 8.35
C GLN A 226 -0.17 1.24 6.90
N LEU A 227 -0.20 0.10 6.21
CA LEU A 227 0.18 0.01 4.81
C LEU A 227 -0.67 0.87 3.88
N PHE A 228 -1.93 1.13 4.22
CA PHE A 228 -2.77 2.05 3.43
C PHE A 228 -2.16 3.45 3.47
N PHE A 229 -1.95 3.96 4.69
CA PHE A 229 -1.41 5.30 4.90
C PHE A 229 -0.04 5.46 4.24
N PHE A 230 0.89 4.55 4.49
CA PHE A 230 2.24 4.68 3.95
C PHE A 230 2.30 4.48 2.43
N SER A 231 1.46 3.62 1.85
CA SER A 231 1.37 3.50 0.38
C SER A 231 0.81 4.77 -0.25
N LEU A 232 -0.18 5.41 0.38
CA LEU A 232 -0.71 6.69 -0.06
C LEU A 232 0.39 7.78 -0.01
N VAL A 233 1.14 7.85 1.09
CA VAL A 233 2.27 8.77 1.25
C VAL A 233 3.33 8.57 0.16
N LEU A 234 3.70 7.32 -0.16
CA LEU A 234 4.68 7.03 -1.23
C LEU A 234 4.20 7.50 -2.61
N LEU A 235 2.89 7.46 -2.89
CA LEU A 235 2.34 8.02 -4.12
C LEU A 235 2.35 9.55 -4.11
N ILE A 236 1.96 10.16 -2.97
CA ILE A 236 2.00 11.62 -2.77
C ILE A 236 3.43 12.15 -2.96
N ASP A 237 4.42 11.39 -2.51
CA ASP A 237 5.84 11.72 -2.63
C ASP A 237 6.34 11.87 -4.07
N GLN A 238 5.57 11.44 -5.06
CA GLN A 238 5.92 11.55 -6.47
C GLN A 238 5.18 12.70 -7.18
N LEU A 239 4.39 13.50 -6.46
CA LEU A 239 3.58 14.57 -7.05
C LEU A 239 4.36 15.83 -7.45
N ASP A 240 5.60 15.99 -7.01
CA ASP A 240 6.53 17.03 -7.48
C ASP A 240 7.71 16.45 -8.27
N ASN A 241 7.60 15.22 -8.76
CA ASN A 241 8.63 14.59 -9.58
C ASN A 241 8.94 15.45 -10.82
N GLN A 242 10.23 15.54 -11.19
CA GLN A 242 10.70 16.33 -12.34
C GLN A 242 10.04 15.91 -13.67
N HIS A 243 9.61 14.66 -13.78
CA HIS A 243 8.92 14.15 -14.96
C HIS A 243 7.40 14.29 -14.83
N ILE A 244 6.80 15.11 -15.68
CA ILE A 244 5.34 15.37 -15.71
C ILE A 244 4.53 14.07 -15.83
N ALA A 245 4.99 13.12 -16.65
CA ALA A 245 4.33 11.82 -16.83
C ALA A 245 4.21 11.01 -15.51
N VAL A 246 5.25 11.10 -14.67
CA VAL A 246 5.26 10.47 -13.33
C VAL A 246 4.25 11.15 -12.42
N ARG A 247 4.22 12.49 -12.37
CA ARG A 247 3.25 13.26 -11.57
C ARG A 247 1.80 12.93 -11.95
N VAL A 248 1.48 12.99 -13.24
CA VAL A 248 0.14 12.67 -13.77
C VAL A 248 -0.24 11.22 -13.45
N THR A 249 0.71 10.29 -13.57
CA THR A 249 0.48 8.88 -13.22
C THR A 249 0.21 8.71 -11.74
N ALA A 250 0.99 9.36 -10.85
CA ALA A 250 0.79 9.32 -9.41
C ALA A 250 -0.61 9.86 -9.04
N SER A 251 -0.99 11.06 -9.50
CA SER A 251 -2.31 11.64 -9.22
C SER A 251 -3.45 10.74 -9.67
N ARG A 252 -3.34 10.17 -10.89
CA ARG A 252 -4.34 9.23 -11.44
C ARG A 252 -4.45 7.96 -10.60
N LEU A 253 -3.32 7.41 -10.15
CA LEU A 253 -3.29 6.20 -9.35
C LEU A 253 -3.84 6.43 -7.94
N ILE A 254 -3.52 7.55 -7.28
CA ILE A 254 -4.13 7.93 -5.99
C ILE A 254 -5.66 7.97 -6.13
N LYS A 255 -6.16 8.75 -7.11
CA LYS A 255 -7.61 8.87 -7.38
C LYS A 255 -8.27 7.50 -7.60
N LYS A 256 -7.66 6.67 -8.46
CA LYS A 256 -8.20 5.35 -8.81
C LYS A 256 -8.20 4.42 -7.59
N SER A 257 -7.08 4.30 -6.89
CA SER A 257 -6.94 3.36 -5.77
C SER A 257 -7.82 3.74 -4.59
N CYS A 258 -7.93 5.03 -4.25
CA CYS A 258 -8.85 5.49 -3.22
C CYS A 258 -10.31 5.25 -3.60
N HIS A 259 -10.67 5.37 -4.89
CA HIS A 259 -12.03 5.06 -5.34
C HIS A 259 -12.38 3.56 -5.24
N VAL A 260 -11.40 2.69 -5.49
CA VAL A 260 -11.55 1.24 -5.29
C VAL A 260 -11.79 0.93 -3.81
N GLN A 261 -11.04 1.59 -2.93
CA GLN A 261 -11.11 1.37 -1.47
C GLN A 261 -12.39 1.92 -0.84
N PHE A 262 -12.84 3.09 -1.28
CA PHE A 262 -14.02 3.72 -0.70
C PHE A 262 -14.81 4.47 -1.77
N LYS A 263 -16.13 4.22 -1.80
CA LYS A 263 -17.03 4.91 -2.75
C LYS A 263 -16.97 6.42 -2.47
N GLY A 264 -16.60 7.19 -3.50
CA GLY A 264 -16.37 8.63 -3.39
C GLY A 264 -14.89 9.02 -3.34
N GLY A 265 -13.97 8.06 -3.30
CA GLY A 265 -12.53 8.31 -3.40
C GLY A 265 -11.95 9.03 -2.18
N ILE A 266 -10.82 9.72 -2.39
CA ILE A 266 -10.04 10.33 -1.32
C ILE A 266 -10.81 11.36 -0.50
N VAL A 267 -11.70 12.14 -1.11
CA VAL A 267 -12.52 13.14 -0.41
C VAL A 267 -13.46 12.47 0.59
N ALA A 268 -14.10 11.37 0.19
CA ALA A 268 -14.97 10.60 1.07
C ALA A 268 -14.18 9.87 2.16
N ILE A 269 -12.96 9.41 1.86
CA ILE A 269 -12.04 8.85 2.85
C ILE A 269 -11.71 9.90 3.92
N PHE A 270 -11.31 11.12 3.51
CA PHE A 270 -10.97 12.18 4.46
C PHE A 270 -12.17 12.66 5.30
N SER A 271 -13.39 12.55 4.75
CA SER A 271 -14.59 12.86 5.51
C SER A 271 -14.94 11.82 6.57
N LYS A 272 -14.59 10.54 6.35
CA LYS A 272 -15.00 9.43 7.22
C LYS A 272 -13.90 8.95 8.16
N PHE A 273 -12.64 9.02 7.74
CA PHE A 273 -11.49 8.47 8.44
C PHE A 273 -10.56 9.62 8.84
N THR A 274 -10.83 10.21 10.00
CA THR A 274 -10.10 11.38 10.53
C THR A 274 -8.62 11.08 10.72
N ASP A 275 -8.26 9.89 11.22
CA ASP A 275 -6.86 9.51 11.45
C ASP A 275 -6.02 9.55 10.16
N ILE A 276 -6.61 9.13 9.03
CA ILE A 276 -5.96 9.16 7.72
C ILE A 276 -5.84 10.61 7.23
N ARG A 277 -6.93 11.38 7.33
CA ARG A 277 -6.94 12.79 6.92
C ARG A 277 -5.89 13.58 7.69
N ASP A 278 -5.90 13.47 9.00
CA ASP A 278 -5.05 14.24 9.91
C ASP A 278 -3.59 13.84 9.71
N GLY A 279 -3.30 12.54 9.57
CA GLY A 279 -1.97 12.06 9.22
C GLY A 279 -1.46 12.58 7.85
N VAL A 280 -2.33 12.66 6.83
CA VAL A 280 -1.93 13.22 5.52
C VAL A 280 -1.72 14.73 5.62
N PHE A 281 -2.55 15.44 6.38
CA PHE A 281 -2.39 16.87 6.58
C PHE A 281 -1.09 17.20 7.31
N GLU A 282 -0.75 16.44 8.35
CA GLU A 282 0.56 16.57 9.02
C GLU A 282 1.71 16.27 8.07
N TYR A 283 1.58 15.21 7.25
CA TYR A 283 2.58 14.85 6.25
C TYR A 283 2.84 15.98 5.24
N LEU A 284 1.78 16.59 4.72
CA LEU A 284 1.86 17.71 3.78
C LEU A 284 2.40 18.96 4.45
N CYS A 285 1.96 19.26 5.68
CA CYS A 285 2.35 20.46 6.41
C CYS A 285 3.86 20.48 6.71
N THR A 286 4.43 19.35 7.11
CA THR A 286 5.88 19.21 7.35
C THR A 286 6.72 19.41 6.08
N ARG A 287 6.10 19.38 4.90
CA ARG A 287 6.74 19.58 3.59
C ARG A 287 6.34 20.88 2.92
N LEU A 288 5.58 21.74 3.59
CA LEU A 288 5.07 22.98 3.01
C LEU A 288 6.19 23.88 2.49
N VAL A 289 7.23 24.04 3.30
CA VAL A 289 8.39 24.87 2.96
C VAL A 289 9.30 24.17 1.94
N THR A 290 9.53 22.86 2.09
CA THR A 290 10.56 22.14 1.33
C THR A 290 10.07 21.61 -0.01
N ARG A 291 8.78 21.29 -0.15
CA ARG A 291 8.18 20.69 -1.36
C ARG A 291 6.80 21.30 -1.69
N PRO A 292 6.70 22.64 -1.88
CA PRO A 292 5.43 23.32 -2.11
C PRO A 292 4.70 22.82 -3.39
N THR A 293 5.46 22.45 -4.42
CA THR A 293 4.90 21.89 -5.67
C THR A 293 4.11 20.61 -5.44
N MET A 294 4.55 19.75 -4.51
CA MET A 294 3.87 18.49 -4.20
C MET A 294 2.47 18.77 -3.64
N ILE A 295 2.39 19.75 -2.75
CA ILE A 295 1.17 20.09 -2.01
C ILE A 295 0.18 20.78 -2.94
N LYS A 296 0.68 21.65 -3.82
CA LYS A 296 -0.11 22.24 -4.90
C LYS A 296 -0.71 21.15 -5.81
N GLU A 297 0.10 20.22 -6.29
CA GLU A 297 -0.36 19.11 -7.13
C GLU A 297 -1.32 18.18 -6.38
N PHE A 298 -1.14 18.00 -5.08
CA PHE A 298 -2.11 17.27 -4.25
C PHE A 298 -3.45 18.01 -4.17
N ALA A 299 -3.46 19.31 -3.91
CA ALA A 299 -4.69 20.11 -3.87
C ALA A 299 -5.42 20.08 -5.23
N GLU A 300 -4.73 20.45 -6.29
CA GLU A 300 -5.33 20.71 -7.60
C GLU A 300 -5.57 19.41 -8.38
N SER A 301 -4.55 18.56 -8.48
CA SER A 301 -4.59 17.34 -9.31
C SER A 301 -5.15 16.14 -8.58
N VAL A 302 -5.14 16.07 -7.25
CA VAL A 302 -5.71 14.94 -6.47
C VAL A 302 -7.08 15.28 -5.88
N LEU A 303 -7.20 16.39 -5.14
CA LEU A 303 -8.45 16.78 -4.48
C LEU A 303 -9.40 17.59 -5.38
N GLY A 304 -8.86 18.31 -6.38
CA GLY A 304 -9.65 19.18 -7.25
C GLY A 304 -10.12 20.46 -6.56
N ILE A 305 -9.34 20.96 -5.60
CA ILE A 305 -9.59 22.23 -4.87
C ILE A 305 -8.37 23.14 -5.03
N GLU A 306 -8.53 24.43 -4.71
CA GLU A 306 -7.40 25.35 -4.72
C GLU A 306 -6.43 25.05 -3.57
N LEU A 307 -5.14 25.40 -3.74
CA LEU A 307 -4.14 25.23 -2.69
C LEU A 307 -4.56 25.94 -1.40
N VAL A 308 -5.08 27.16 -1.51
CA VAL A 308 -5.54 27.95 -0.36
C VAL A 308 -6.65 27.22 0.40
N ASP A 309 -7.61 26.62 -0.30
CA ASP A 309 -8.70 25.83 0.32
C ASP A 309 -8.16 24.61 1.08
N LEU A 310 -7.12 23.96 0.54
CA LEU A 310 -6.46 22.85 1.23
C LEU A 310 -5.78 23.35 2.51
N ILE A 311 -5.01 24.44 2.43
CA ILE A 311 -4.32 25.01 3.59
C ILE A 311 -5.32 25.42 4.67
N GLN A 312 -6.43 26.09 4.32
CA GLN A 312 -7.50 26.44 5.25
C GLN A 312 -8.07 25.23 5.99
N ARG A 313 -8.21 24.09 5.31
CA ARG A 313 -8.68 22.83 5.92
C ARG A 313 -7.62 22.18 6.81
N MET A 314 -6.34 22.36 6.48
CA MET A 314 -5.22 21.78 7.24
C MET A 314 -4.98 22.53 8.56
N VAL A 315 -5.04 23.86 8.55
CA VAL A 315 -4.70 24.72 9.72
C VAL A 315 -5.34 24.26 11.04
N PRO A 316 -6.66 24.10 11.17
CA PRO A 316 -7.27 23.74 12.46
C PRO A 316 -6.82 22.36 13.00
N ILE A 317 -6.30 21.48 12.13
CA ILE A 317 -5.86 20.14 12.48
C ILE A 317 -4.37 20.13 12.84
N VAL A 318 -3.53 20.79 12.04
CA VAL A 318 -2.07 20.75 12.22
C VAL A 318 -1.55 21.79 13.21
N LEU A 319 -2.24 22.94 13.34
CA LEU A 319 -1.77 24.06 14.15
C LEU A 319 -1.54 23.70 15.62
N PRO A 320 -2.44 22.96 16.32
CA PRO A 320 -2.21 22.57 17.71
C PRO A 320 -0.87 21.84 17.90
N ARG A 321 -0.57 20.87 17.04
CA ARG A 321 0.68 20.10 17.11
C ARG A 321 1.90 20.95 16.80
N LEU A 322 1.81 21.83 15.80
CA LEU A 322 2.89 22.76 15.47
C LEU A 322 3.21 23.68 16.67
N VAL A 323 2.20 24.32 17.27
CA VAL A 323 2.42 25.24 18.41
C VAL A 323 3.06 24.52 19.61
N ILE A 324 2.72 23.25 19.84
CA ILE A 324 3.32 22.49 20.95
C ILE A 324 4.77 22.10 20.62
N SER A 325 5.03 21.62 19.41
CA SER A 325 6.34 21.14 18.98
C SER A 325 7.40 22.24 18.74
N GLN A 326 7.00 23.51 18.72
CA GLN A 326 7.89 24.64 18.40
C GLN A 326 9.09 24.79 19.35
N GLN A 327 8.94 24.36 20.61
CA GLN A 327 10.03 24.45 21.60
C GLN A 327 11.25 23.61 21.22
N ASP A 328 11.03 22.53 20.47
CA ASP A 328 12.05 21.55 20.14
C ASP A 328 12.58 21.70 18.70
N ASN A 329 11.95 22.57 17.88
CA ASN A 329 12.26 22.64 16.45
C ASN A 329 12.04 24.03 15.82
N ASN A 330 13.14 24.72 15.53
CA ASN A 330 13.13 26.01 14.83
C ASN A 330 12.50 25.96 13.42
N GLU A 331 12.45 24.79 12.77
CA GLU A 331 11.80 24.63 11.47
C GLU A 331 10.27 24.79 11.55
N VAL A 332 9.67 24.52 12.71
CA VAL A 332 8.22 24.65 12.93
C VAL A 332 7.77 26.10 12.77
N VAL A 333 8.57 27.06 13.22
CA VAL A 333 8.27 28.49 13.08
C VAL A 333 8.25 28.90 11.60
N ASN A 334 9.14 28.34 10.77
CA ASN A 334 9.13 28.57 9.33
C ASN A 334 7.87 28.01 8.67
N ILE A 335 7.41 26.83 9.10
CA ILE A 335 6.15 26.23 8.62
C ILE A 335 4.95 27.11 9.02
N LEU A 336 4.92 27.63 10.24
CA LEU A 336 3.86 28.52 10.72
C LEU A 336 3.80 29.83 9.92
N HIS A 337 4.95 30.45 9.64
CA HIS A 337 5.01 31.62 8.76
C HIS A 337 4.55 31.28 7.33
N GLU A 338 4.94 30.13 6.81
CA GLU A 338 4.51 29.71 5.47
C GLU A 338 3.01 29.46 5.39
N LEU A 339 2.39 28.87 6.41
CA LEU A 339 0.93 28.74 6.50
C LEU A 339 0.24 30.11 6.46
N ALA A 340 0.75 31.09 7.21
CA ALA A 340 0.21 32.45 7.21
C ALA A 340 0.35 33.12 5.83
N ASN A 341 1.53 32.99 5.20
CA ASN A 341 1.79 33.51 3.85
C ASN A 341 0.85 32.92 2.80
N GLN A 342 0.64 31.60 2.80
CA GLN A 342 -0.27 30.91 1.87
C GLN A 342 -1.74 31.35 2.04
N LEU A 343 -2.10 31.80 3.24
CA LEU A 343 -3.43 32.34 3.55
C LEU A 343 -3.52 33.87 3.42
N ASN A 344 -2.44 34.53 2.99
CA ASN A 344 -2.33 35.99 2.90
C ASN A 344 -2.74 36.68 4.21
N THR A 345 -2.27 36.15 5.34
CA THR A 345 -2.50 36.68 6.69
C THR A 345 -1.17 36.79 7.44
N GLU A 346 -1.18 37.51 8.57
CA GLU A 346 -0.04 37.59 9.46
C GLU A 346 -0.07 36.44 10.48
N LEU A 347 1.10 35.94 10.88
CA LEU A 347 1.19 34.84 11.85
C LEU A 347 0.41 35.10 13.16
N PRO A 348 0.50 36.28 13.81
CA PRO A 348 -0.27 36.54 15.01
C PRO A 348 -1.79 36.46 14.79
N LEU A 349 -2.28 36.90 13.63
CA LEU A 349 -3.70 36.83 13.29
C LEU A 349 -4.17 35.38 13.08
N LEU A 350 -3.39 34.59 12.34
CA LEU A 350 -3.65 33.16 12.16
C LEU A 350 -3.70 32.41 13.49
N LEU A 351 -2.74 32.70 14.37
CA LEU A 351 -2.66 32.11 15.70
C LEU A 351 -3.89 32.48 16.53
N LEU A 352 -4.23 33.77 16.61
CA LEU A 352 -5.39 34.23 17.39
C LEU A 352 -6.72 33.64 16.89
N GLU A 353 -6.91 33.54 15.57
CA GLU A 353 -8.11 32.96 14.96
C GLU A 353 -8.35 31.52 15.44
N TRP A 354 -7.31 30.71 15.49
CA TRP A 354 -7.38 29.28 15.82
C TRP A 354 -6.92 28.94 17.23
N CYS A 355 -6.68 29.94 18.08
CA CYS A 355 -6.17 29.77 19.44
C CYS A 355 -7.07 28.86 20.29
N HIS A 356 -8.39 28.97 20.13
CA HIS A 356 -9.38 28.12 20.81
C HIS A 356 -9.15 26.61 20.54
N LYS A 357 -8.76 26.21 19.31
CA LYS A 357 -8.44 24.82 18.97
C LYS A 357 -7.17 24.34 19.66
N VAL A 358 -6.13 25.17 19.69
CA VAL A 358 -4.86 24.84 20.34
C VAL A 358 -5.05 24.69 21.85
N LEU A 359 -5.77 25.62 22.48
CA LEU A 359 -6.07 25.52 23.91
C LEU A 359 -6.94 24.31 24.23
N ALA A 360 -7.97 24.02 23.43
CA ALA A 360 -8.78 22.82 23.60
C ALA A 360 -7.93 21.55 23.54
N TYR A 361 -7.08 21.42 22.52
CA TYR A 361 -6.19 20.27 22.34
C TYR A 361 -5.28 20.06 23.56
N VAL A 362 -4.61 21.11 24.03
CA VAL A 362 -3.67 21.00 25.16
C VAL A 362 -4.39 20.74 26.49
N LEU A 363 -5.55 21.38 26.72
CA LEU A 363 -6.36 21.14 27.91
C LEU A 363 -6.87 19.70 27.97
N LEU A 364 -7.23 19.11 26.83
CA LEU A 364 -7.67 17.72 26.74
C LEU A 364 -6.54 16.71 26.96
N GLN A 365 -5.30 17.04 26.60
CA GLN A 365 -4.13 16.21 26.94
C GLN A 365 -3.80 16.22 28.43
N ALA A 366 -4.29 17.22 29.17
CA ALA A 366 -4.00 17.43 30.59
C ALA A 366 -2.48 17.58 30.91
N ASP A 367 -1.68 18.03 29.94
CA ASP A 367 -0.26 18.37 30.16
C ASP A 367 -0.10 19.88 30.45
N GLY A 368 0.13 20.20 31.73
CA GLY A 368 0.32 21.57 32.18
C GLY A 368 1.58 22.25 31.62
N LYS A 369 2.61 21.48 31.21
CA LYS A 369 3.83 22.06 30.62
C LYS A 369 3.58 22.49 29.18
N GLU A 370 2.91 21.66 28.40
CA GLU A 370 2.50 22.01 27.03
C GLU A 370 1.57 23.23 27.03
N LEU A 371 0.70 23.37 28.03
CA LEU A 371 -0.20 24.53 28.15
C LEU A 371 0.58 25.83 28.38
N VAL A 372 1.51 25.81 29.33
CA VAL A 372 2.36 26.97 29.64
C VAL A 372 3.22 27.33 28.42
N SER A 373 3.79 26.33 27.75
CA SER A 373 4.57 26.49 26.52
C SER A 373 3.76 27.19 25.42
N ALA A 374 2.56 26.68 25.13
CA ALA A 374 1.69 27.23 24.11
C ALA A 374 1.33 28.68 24.45
N LEU A 375 0.91 28.96 25.69
CA LEU A 375 0.55 30.31 26.12
C LEU A 375 1.72 31.29 25.99
N GLN A 376 2.93 30.92 26.43
CA GLN A 376 4.13 31.75 26.25
C GLN A 376 4.43 32.04 24.79
N PHE A 377 4.24 31.05 23.90
CA PHE A 377 4.37 31.27 22.46
C PHE A 377 3.34 32.27 21.94
N TYR A 378 2.08 32.16 22.35
CA TYR A 378 1.03 33.13 21.99
C TYR A 378 1.35 34.54 22.52
N GLU A 379 1.79 34.68 23.77
CA GLU A 379 2.17 35.98 24.33
C GLU A 379 3.32 36.62 23.54
N MET A 380 4.31 35.83 23.14
CA MET A 380 5.44 36.30 22.34
C MET A 380 5.03 36.78 20.95
N GLN A 381 4.09 36.08 20.30
CA GLN A 381 3.67 36.40 18.93
C GLN A 381 2.61 37.51 18.87
N SER A 382 1.69 37.56 19.83
CA SER A 382 0.57 38.52 19.84
C SER A 382 0.82 39.76 20.71
N GLY A 383 1.73 39.68 21.68
CA GLY A 383 1.94 40.72 22.69
C GLY A 383 0.82 40.82 23.75
N SER A 384 -0.21 39.98 23.67
CA SER A 384 -1.33 39.93 24.63
C SER A 384 -1.00 39.01 25.79
N GLY A 385 -1.46 39.35 27.00
CA GLY A 385 -1.26 38.50 28.17
C GLY A 385 -2.21 37.29 28.19
N THR A 386 -1.84 36.22 28.91
CA THR A 386 -2.66 35.00 29.09
C THR A 386 -4.13 35.29 29.43
N GLY A 387 -4.42 36.21 30.34
CA GLY A 387 -5.79 36.57 30.72
C GLY A 387 -6.61 37.18 29.57
N GLU A 388 -5.97 37.99 28.72
CA GLU A 388 -6.60 38.59 27.54
C GLU A 388 -6.86 37.54 26.46
N ILE A 389 -5.90 36.64 26.25
CA ILE A 389 -6.03 35.50 25.32
C ILE A 389 -7.23 34.64 25.71
N PHE A 390 -7.31 34.21 26.98
CA PHE A 390 -8.44 33.42 27.46
C PHE A 390 -9.76 34.17 27.34
N ALA A 391 -9.83 35.44 27.73
CA ALA A 391 -11.05 36.23 27.62
C ALA A 391 -11.56 36.34 26.18
N ALA A 392 -10.65 36.47 25.21
CA ALA A 392 -10.99 36.60 23.79
C ALA A 392 -11.53 35.29 23.19
N VAL A 393 -11.00 34.13 23.62
CA VAL A 393 -11.31 32.83 22.99
C VAL A 393 -12.27 31.96 23.81
N LEU A 394 -12.63 32.38 25.03
CA LEU A 394 -13.43 31.58 25.96
C LEU A 394 -14.74 31.04 25.34
N PRO A 395 -15.55 31.82 24.60
CA PRO A 395 -16.78 31.30 24.01
C PRO A 395 -16.50 30.15 23.02
N ALA A 396 -15.55 30.36 22.10
CA ALA A 396 -15.18 29.36 21.08
C ALA A 396 -14.49 28.13 21.70
N LEU A 397 -13.71 28.33 22.77
CA LEU A 397 -13.07 27.26 23.52
C LEU A 397 -14.10 26.37 24.22
N LEU A 398 -15.13 26.96 24.85
CA LEU A 398 -16.20 26.19 25.49
C LEU A 398 -16.98 25.36 24.47
N ASP A 399 -17.31 25.93 23.31
CA ASP A 399 -17.98 25.19 22.23
C ASP A 399 -17.15 23.98 21.76
N GLU A 400 -15.83 24.14 21.65
CA GLU A 400 -14.93 23.07 21.24
C GLU A 400 -14.85 21.94 22.29
N LEU A 401 -14.73 22.31 23.57
CA LEU A 401 -14.68 21.35 24.67
C LEU A 401 -16.00 20.58 24.84
N VAL A 402 -17.15 21.24 24.66
CA VAL A 402 -18.47 20.59 24.69
C VAL A 402 -18.60 19.60 23.53
N ARG A 403 -18.15 19.96 22.31
CA ARG A 403 -18.16 19.05 21.16
C ARG A 403 -17.35 17.77 21.45
N PHE A 404 -16.17 17.92 22.05
CA PHE A 404 -15.33 16.79 22.43
C PHE A 404 -16.00 15.86 23.47
N LEU A 405 -16.70 16.44 24.45
CA LEU A 405 -17.43 15.68 25.47
C LEU A 405 -18.77 15.10 24.96
N GLY A 406 -19.34 15.62 23.88
CA GLY A 406 -20.58 15.13 23.28
C GLY A 406 -20.40 13.91 22.35
N ASP A 407 -19.21 13.72 21.79
CA ASP A 407 -18.91 12.59 20.89
C ASP A 407 -18.71 11.25 21.62
N THR A 408 -18.57 11.26 22.96
CA THR A 408 -18.41 10.03 23.77
C THR A 408 -19.66 9.13 23.85
N ASP A 409 -20.83 9.62 23.44
CA ASP A 409 -22.09 8.85 23.49
C ASP A 409 -22.37 8.00 22.23
N SER A 410 -21.45 7.96 21.25
CA SER A 410 -21.64 7.20 20.00
C SER A 410 -21.01 5.78 20.01
N ALA A 411 -20.33 5.39 21.09
CA ALA A 411 -19.68 4.07 21.21
C ALA A 411 -20.63 2.92 21.66
N GLU A 412 -21.93 3.17 21.78
CA GLU A 412 -22.95 2.14 22.07
C GLU A 412 -23.97 1.98 20.94
N SER A 413 -23.55 1.73 19.70
CA SER A 413 -24.45 1.09 18.71
C SER A 413 -23.76 0.39 17.54
N SER A 414 -22.97 -0.65 17.82
CA SER A 414 -22.85 -1.79 16.89
C SER A 414 -22.13 -2.97 17.54
N ARG A 415 -22.92 -3.94 17.99
CA ARG A 415 -22.53 -5.34 18.09
C ARG A 415 -22.55 -6.00 16.71
#